data_AF-A0A7W4D1I3-F1
#
_entry.id   AF-A0A7W4D1I3-F1
#
_cell.length_a   1.000
_cell.length_b   1.000
_cell.length_c   1.000
_cell.angle_alpha   90.00
_cell.angle_beta   90.00
_cell.angle_gamma   90.00
#
_symmetry.space_group_name_H-M   'P 1'
#
loop_
_entity.id
_entity.type
_entity.pdbx_description
1 polymer ?
#
loop_
_entity_poly.entity_id
_entity_poly.type
_entity_poly.pdbx_seq_one_letter_code
_entity_poly.pdbx_strand_id
1 'polypeptide(L)' 'MSQRGYSFDAQRAHRADDAVNAAHDLGLQAVNPDDPPYGGGAEILVRGDDALALDRFEEWVLAIGAKRDY' A
#
# COMPACT_ATOMS: atom_id res chain seq x y z
N MET A 1 -5.61 10.47 -12.78
CA MET A 1 -5.73 9.30 -11.90
C MET A 1 -4.51 8.40 -12.05
N SER A 2 -3.61 8.46 -11.07
CA SER A 2 -2.37 7.69 -11.01
C SER A 2 -2.56 6.48 -10.08
N GLN A 3 -1.98 5.34 -10.44
CA GLN A 3 -1.98 4.12 -9.63
C GLN A 3 -0.54 3.74 -9.25
N ARG A 4 -0.31 3.29 -8.02
CA ARG A 4 0.97 2.76 -7.52
C ARG A 4 0.74 1.44 -6.78
N GLY A 5 1.59 0.44 -7.02
CA GLY A 5 1.56 -0.85 -6.34
C GLY A 5 2.64 -0.95 -5.27
N TYR A 6 2.34 -1.63 -4.15
CA TYR A 6 3.30 -1.92 -3.09
C TYR A 6 3.11 -3.33 -2.56
N SER A 7 4.21 -4.02 -2.28
CA SER A 7 4.19 -5.41 -1.82
C SER A 7 4.96 -5.56 -0.51
N PHE A 8 4.43 -6.37 0.39
CA PHE A 8 4.98 -6.71 1.69
C PHE A 8 5.41 -8.18 1.69
N ASP A 9 6.56 -8.47 2.29
CA ASP A 9 6.98 -9.85 2.54
C ASP A 9 5.99 -10.54 3.52
N ALA A 10 5.89 -11.87 3.49
CA ALA A 10 4.91 -12.64 4.29
C ALA A 10 4.90 -12.31 5.80
N GLN A 11 6.06 -11.98 6.38
CA GLN A 11 6.18 -11.58 7.80
C GLN A 11 5.51 -10.24 8.12
N ARG A 12 5.35 -9.38 7.10
CA ARG A 12 4.81 -8.02 7.21
C ARG A 12 3.44 -7.89 6.55
N ALA A 13 2.82 -8.99 6.16
CA ALA A 13 1.54 -8.96 5.48
C ALA A 13 0.42 -8.33 6.33
N HIS A 14 0.50 -8.42 7.67
CA HIS A 14 -0.38 -7.70 8.60
C HIS A 14 -0.31 -6.16 8.48
N ARG A 15 0.80 -5.62 7.96
CA ARG A 15 0.95 -4.17 7.75
C ARG A 15 0.23 -3.70 6.50
N ALA A 16 -0.28 -4.61 5.68
CA ALA A 16 -1.01 -4.22 4.49
C ALA A 16 -2.33 -3.53 4.85
N ASP A 17 -3.04 -4.01 5.87
CA ASP A 17 -4.23 -3.35 6.40
C ASP A 17 -3.93 -1.96 6.95
N ASP A 18 -2.81 -1.80 7.68
CA ASP A 18 -2.37 -0.50 8.18
C ASP A 18 -2.11 0.48 7.04
N ALA A 19 -1.53 0.00 5.94
CA ALA A 19 -1.26 0.81 4.77
C ALA A 19 -2.53 1.14 3.97
N VAL A 20 -3.54 0.28 3.93
CA VAL A 20 -4.86 0.65 3.38
C VAL A 20 -5.49 1.78 4.21
N ASN A 21 -5.44 1.67 5.54
CA ASN A 21 -5.97 2.71 6.43
C ASN A 21 -5.21 4.03 6.27
N ALA A 22 -3.88 4.00 6.22
CA ALA A 22 -3.05 5.19 6.02
C ALA A 22 -3.32 5.87 4.67
N ALA A 23 -3.56 5.10 3.61
CA ALA A 23 -3.96 5.65 2.31
C ALA A 23 -5.31 6.36 2.40
N HIS A 24 -6.30 5.76 3.09
CA HIS A 24 -7.61 6.37 3.29
C HIS A 24 -7.55 7.67 4.11
N ASP A 25 -6.70 7.73 5.15
CA ASP A 25 -6.46 8.95 5.93
C ASP A 25 -5.87 10.08 5.07
N LEU A 26 -5.12 9.74 4.02
CA LEU A 26 -4.58 10.69 3.03
C LEU A 26 -5.57 11.01 1.90
N GLY A 27 -6.80 10.48 1.94
CA GLY A 27 -7.80 10.65 0.89
C GLY A 27 -7.50 9.87 -0.39
N LEU A 28 -6.60 8.90 -0.34
CA LEU A 28 -6.28 7.99 -1.44
C LEU A 28 -7.19 6.76 -1.38
N GLN A 29 -7.42 6.12 -2.51
CA GLN A 29 -8.10 4.83 -2.57
C GLN A 29 -7.05 3.72 -2.51
N ALA A 30 -7.15 2.80 -1.55
CA ALA A 30 -6.27 1.64 -1.47
C ALA A 30 -7.08 0.36 -1.44
N VAL A 31 -6.60 -0.66 -2.15
CA VAL A 31 -7.17 -2.01 -2.13
C VAL A 31 -6.07 -3.04 -2.02
N ASN A 32 -6.34 -4.12 -1.30
CA ASN A 32 -5.52 -5.32 -1.34
C ASN A 32 -6.10 -6.25 -2.43
N PRO A 33 -5.46 -6.37 -3.62
CA PRO A 33 -5.98 -7.21 -4.70
C PRO A 33 -5.85 -8.71 -4.39
N ASP A 34 -4.87 -9.08 -3.57
CA ASP A 34 -4.58 -10.44 -3.15
C ASP A 34 -4.90 -10.57 -1.65
N ASP A 35 -6.14 -10.93 -1.38
CA ASP A 35 -6.62 -11.40 -0.08
C ASP A 35 -6.61 -12.96 0.01
N PRO A 36 -5.52 -13.71 -0.30
CA PRO A 36 -5.41 -15.07 0.18
C PRO A 36 -4.84 -15.07 1.61
N PRO A 37 -5.09 -16.11 2.42
CA PRO A 37 -4.71 -16.14 3.84
C PRO A 37 -3.18 -16.15 4.00
N TYR A 38 -2.57 -14.97 4.05
CA TYR A 38 -1.23 -14.64 4.53
C TYR A 38 -0.11 -15.67 4.23
N GLY A 39 -0.11 -16.27 3.04
CA GLY A 39 0.78 -17.38 2.68
C GLY A 39 2.02 -17.00 1.87
N GLY A 40 2.07 -15.81 1.25
CA GLY A 40 3.14 -15.43 0.32
C GLY A 40 3.61 -13.97 0.37
N GLY A 41 2.94 -13.12 1.14
CA GLY A 41 3.08 -11.66 1.08
C GLY A 41 1.70 -11.01 0.97
N ALA A 42 1.64 -9.68 1.06
CA ALA A 42 0.43 -8.92 0.81
C ALA A 42 0.74 -7.78 -0.16
N GLU A 43 -0.18 -7.45 -1.03
CA GLU A 43 -0.03 -6.40 -2.02
C GLU A 43 -1.05 -5.30 -1.80
N ILE A 44 -0.73 -4.07 -2.16
CA ILE A 44 -1.66 -2.95 -2.07
C ILE A 44 -1.54 -2.13 -3.32
N LEU A 45 -2.69 -1.86 -3.91
CA LEU A 45 -2.84 -0.95 -5.02
C LEU A 45 -3.44 0.34 -4.49
N VAL A 46 -2.68 1.43 -4.59
CA VAL A 46 -3.12 2.77 -4.17
C VAL A 46 -3.37 3.63 -5.41
N ARG A 47 -4.47 4.37 -5.39
CA ARG A 47 -4.92 5.26 -6.46
C ARG A 47 -5.29 6.62 -5.89
N GLY A 48 -4.93 7.68 -6.62
CA GLY A 48 -5.29 9.04 -6.25
C GLY A 48 -4.99 10.04 -7.36
N ASP A 49 -5.58 11.22 -7.24
CA ASP A 49 -5.31 12.37 -8.12
C ASP A 49 -4.37 13.39 -7.45
N ASP A 50 -4.18 13.31 -6.13
CA ASP A 50 -3.25 14.16 -5.38
C ASP A 50 -1.85 13.54 -5.36
N ALA A 51 -0.92 14.16 -6.08
CA ALA A 51 0.47 13.72 -6.16
C ALA A 51 1.21 13.83 -4.81
N LEU A 52 0.90 14.85 -4.00
CA LEU A 52 1.53 15.06 -2.70
C LEU A 52 1.08 13.99 -1.70
N ALA A 53 -0.20 13.63 -1.72
CA ALA A 53 -0.72 12.53 -0.92
C ALA A 53 -0.07 11.19 -1.33
N LEU A 54 0.07 10.94 -2.63
CA LEU A 54 0.75 9.74 -3.14
C LEU A 54 2.22 9.67 -2.71
N ASP A 55 2.96 10.78 -2.74
CA ASP A 55 4.36 10.80 -2.31
C ASP A 55 4.50 10.66 -0.79
N ARG A 56 3.64 11.34 -0.01
CA ARG A 56 3.55 11.16 1.46
C ARG A 56 3.27 9.71 1.83
N PHE A 57 2.35 9.07 1.12
CA PHE A 57 2.04 7.67 1.30
C PHE A 57 3.23 6.77 0.95
N GLU A 58 3.90 7.04 -0.18
CA GLU A 58 5.07 6.30 -0.62
C GLU A 58 6.21 6.34 0.42
N GLU A 59 6.53 7.52 0.95
CA GLU A 59 7.55 7.66 1.99
C GLU A 59 7.21 6.83 3.23
N TRP A 60 5.95 6.87 3.66
CA TRP A 60 5.49 6.14 4.84
C TRP A 60 5.48 4.62 4.61
N VAL A 61 4.96 4.16 3.46
CA VAL A 61 4.78 2.73 3.17
C VAL A 61 6.14 2.03 2.97
N LEU A 62 7.11 2.73 2.38
CA LEU A 62 8.49 2.25 2.27
C LEU A 62 9.18 2.20 3.64
N ALA A 63 8.93 3.16 4.53
CA ALA A 63 9.50 3.18 5.88
C ALA A 63 9.03 1.99 6.74
N ILE A 64 7.79 1.53 6.56
CA ILE A 64 7.28 0.33 7.23
C ILE A 64 7.71 -0.98 6.53
N GLY A 65 8.49 -0.88 5.45
CA GLY A 65 9.16 -1.98 4.76
C GLY A 65 8.38 -2.62 3.63
N ALA A 66 7.46 -1.89 3.01
CA ALA A 66 6.94 -2.29 1.70
C ALA A 66 8.01 -2.10 0.62
N LYS A 67 7.85 -2.80 -0.50
CA LYS A 67 8.59 -2.59 -1.74
C LYS A 67 7.63 -2.02 -2.76
N ARG A 68 8.09 -1.06 -3.57
CA ARG A 68 7.27 -0.51 -4.66
C ARG A 68 7.26 -1.50 -5.83
N ASP A 69 6.06 -1.81 -6.31
CA ASP A 69 5.82 -2.60 -7.52
C ASP A 69 5.55 -1.65 -8.70
N TYR A 70 6.02 -2.01 -9.91
CA TYR A 70 6.21 -1.10 -11.06
C TYR A 70 5.15 -1.22 -12.15
#